data_AF-A0A962K7B9-F1
#
_entry.id   AF-A0A962K7B9-F1
#
_cell.length_a   1.000
_cell.length_b   1.000
_cell.length_c   1.000
_cell.angle_alpha   90.00
_cell.angle_beta   90.00
_cell.angle_gamma   90.00
#
_symmetry.space_group_name_H-M   'P 1'
#
loop_
_entity.id
_entity.type
_entity.pdbx_description
1 polymer ?
#
loop_
_entity_poly.entity_id
_entity_poly.type
_entity_poly.pdbx_seq_one_letter_code
_entity_poly.pdbx_strand_id
1 'polypeptide(L)'
;MKFVAWTLAILLAVAISIVGLQFLASERVEVVELRTSDENGEAVTTRLWIVDDEGYQYLRVGTDGSGWFSRIEANESFQITRNGNTAIYSAVRRPEKSARINQLMQEKYTWGDTLIGYLVGSREGSIPIELHNMNQALDPLKARSADFRR
;
A
#
# COMPACT_ATOMS: atom_id res chain seq x y z
N MET A 1 3.02 -42.10 28.66
CA MET A 1 3.96 -40.95 28.80
C MET A 1 4.56 -40.49 27.48
N LYS A 2 5.07 -41.38 26.61
CA LYS A 2 5.63 -41.01 25.29
C LYS A 2 4.66 -40.24 24.37
N PHE A 3 3.40 -40.68 24.27
CA PHE A 3 2.40 -40.00 23.43
C PHE A 3 2.09 -38.58 23.90
N VAL A 4 2.00 -38.34 25.21
CA VAL A 4 1.80 -37.00 25.77
C VAL A 4 2.98 -36.08 25.47
N ALA A 5 4.21 -36.60 25.60
CA ALA A 5 5.42 -35.83 25.25
C ALA A 5 5.48 -35.51 23.75
N TRP A 6 5.05 -36.42 22.88
CA TRP A 6 4.96 -36.19 21.44
C TRP A 6 3.89 -35.16 21.08
N THR A 7 2.71 -35.23 21.71
CA THR A 7 1.65 -34.23 21.52
C THR A 7 2.15 -32.84 21.93
N LEU A 8 2.80 -32.71 23.09
CA LEU A 8 3.38 -31.45 23.55
C LEU A 8 4.47 -30.93 22.61
N ALA A 9 5.34 -31.81 22.10
CA ALA A 9 6.38 -31.43 21.15
C ALA A 9 5.80 -30.94 19.82
N ILE A 10 4.75 -31.60 19.30
CA ILE A 10 4.06 -31.18 18.08
C ILE A 10 3.39 -29.82 18.28
N LEU A 11 2.68 -29.62 19.39
CA LEU A 11 2.04 -28.34 19.70
C LEU A 11 3.07 -27.20 19.80
N LEU A 12 4.21 -27.46 20.45
CA LEU A 12 5.29 -26.49 20.54
C LEU A 12 5.90 -26.17 19.17
N ALA A 13 6.12 -27.18 18.33
CA ALA A 13 6.64 -26.99 16.97
C ALA A 13 5.67 -26.18 16.09
N VAL A 14 4.36 -26.43 16.20
CA VAL A 14 3.33 -25.65 15.51
C VAL A 14 3.33 -24.20 16.00
N ALA A 15 3.38 -23.98 17.32
CA ALA A 15 3.43 -22.63 17.89
C ALA A 15 4.66 -21.84 17.42
N ILE A 16 5.85 -22.46 17.45
CA ILE A 16 7.09 -21.84 16.94
C ILE A 16 6.98 -21.54 15.45
N SER A 17 6.39 -22.44 14.66
CA SER A 17 6.19 -22.22 13.23
C SER A 17 5.27 -21.03 12.95
N ILE A 18 4.19 -20.88 13.72
CA ILE A 18 3.26 -19.74 13.63
C ILE A 18 3.99 -18.44 13.97
N VAL A 19 4.75 -18.41 15.07
CA VAL A 19 5.51 -17.21 15.48
C VAL A 19 6.58 -16.85 14.44
N GLY A 20 7.30 -17.85 13.91
CA GLY A 20 8.29 -17.64 12.84
C GLY A 20 7.67 -17.08 11.56
N LEU A 21 6.49 -17.59 11.15
CA LEU A 21 5.74 -17.07 10.01
C LEU A 21 5.29 -15.61 10.25
N GLN A 22 4.81 -15.30 11.45
CA GLN A 22 4.38 -13.94 11.81
C GLN A 22 5.55 -12.95 11.77
N PHE A 23 6.72 -13.34 12.29
CA PHE A 23 7.91 -12.49 12.28
C PHE A 23 8.36 -12.15 10.84
N LEU A 24 8.42 -13.16 9.97
CA LEU A 24 8.76 -12.98 8.55
C LEU A 24 7.70 -12.16 7.78
N ALA A 25 6.43 -12.21 8.20
CA ALA A 25 5.37 -11.40 7.61
C ALA A 25 5.42 -9.93 8.08
N SER A 26 5.85 -9.68 9.33
CA SER A 26 5.88 -8.33 9.91
C SER A 26 6.94 -7.43 9.29
N GLU A 27 8.03 -7.98 8.73
CA GLU A 27 9.03 -7.21 7.96
C GLU A 27 8.48 -6.70 6.62
N ARG A 28 7.35 -7.22 6.14
CA ARG A 28 6.79 -6.92 4.81
C ARG A 28 5.68 -5.87 4.83
N VAL A 29 5.41 -5.24 5.98
CA VAL A 29 4.35 -4.24 6.10
C VAL A 29 4.87 -2.90 5.56
N GLU A 30 4.93 -2.80 4.24
CA GLU A 30 5.25 -1.55 3.57
C GLU A 30 4.11 -0.55 3.77
N VAL A 31 4.42 0.59 4.38
CA VAL A 31 3.48 1.67 4.63
C VAL A 31 4.08 2.96 4.13
N VAL A 32 3.28 3.73 3.40
CA VAL A 32 3.64 5.08 2.96
C VAL A 32 2.93 6.13 3.81
N GLU A 33 3.58 7.29 3.95
CA GLU A 33 2.97 8.45 4.59
C GLU A 33 2.46 9.39 3.50
N LEU A 34 1.14 9.50 3.40
CA LEU A 34 0.46 10.51 2.62
C LEU A 34 0.35 11.79 3.44
N ARG A 35 0.93 12.89 2.94
CA ARG A 35 0.76 14.23 3.53
C ARG A 35 -0.13 15.07 2.61
N THR A 36 -1.25 15.52 3.17
CA THR A 36 -2.27 16.36 2.54
C THR A 36 -2.57 17.57 3.41
N SER A 37 -3.23 18.59 2.88
CA SER A 37 -3.80 19.67 3.68
C SER A 37 -5.30 19.46 3.90
N ASP A 38 -5.82 19.83 5.06
CA ASP A 38 -7.26 19.89 5.33
C ASP A 38 -7.89 21.23 4.85
N GLU A 39 -9.17 21.44 5.15
CA GLU A 39 -9.92 22.65 4.77
C GLU A 39 -9.37 23.94 5.40
N ASN A 40 -8.61 23.83 6.50
CA ASN A 40 -7.96 24.95 7.19
C ASN A 40 -6.52 25.16 6.71
N GLY A 41 -6.03 24.32 5.80
CA GLY A 41 -4.64 24.33 5.33
C GLY A 41 -3.66 23.61 6.27
N GLU A 42 -4.14 22.92 7.31
CA GLU A 42 -3.29 22.18 8.24
C GLU A 42 -2.82 20.86 7.62
N ALA A 43 -1.56 20.49 7.89
CA ALA A 43 -0.97 19.28 7.36
C ALA A 43 -1.51 18.04 8.09
N VAL A 44 -2.17 17.16 7.34
CA VAL A 44 -2.67 15.86 7.82
C VAL A 44 -1.84 14.74 7.21
N THR A 45 -1.27 13.89 8.07
CA THR A 45 -0.51 12.70 7.66
C THR A 45 -1.36 11.44 7.82
N THR A 46 -1.48 10.65 6.76
CA THR A 46 -2.22 9.38 6.74
C THR A 46 -1.29 8.24 6.32
N ARG A 47 -1.29 7.13 7.07
CA ARG A 47 -0.51 5.93 6.77
C ARG A 47 -1.30 4.99 5.90
N LEU A 48 -0.77 4.65 4.71
CA LEU A 48 -1.48 3.86 3.70
C LEU A 48 -0.62 2.72 3.17
N TRP A 49 -1.28 1.69 2.67
CA TRP A 49 -0.63 0.63 1.89
C TRP A 49 -0.53 1.02 0.43
N ILE A 50 0.49 0.48 -0.24
CA ILE A 50 0.82 0.80 -1.62
C ILE A 50 1.22 -0.47 -2.36
N VAL A 51 0.85 -0.58 -3.63
CA VAL A 51 1.33 -1.64 -4.53
C VAL A 51 1.82 -1.02 -5.83
N ASP A 52 2.65 -1.75 -6.56
CA ASP A 52 3.20 -1.32 -7.84
C ASP A 52 2.61 -2.22 -8.95
N ASP A 53 2.14 -1.62 -10.05
CA ASP A 53 1.62 -2.32 -11.22
C ASP A 53 1.93 -1.50 -12.48
N GLU A 54 2.47 -2.13 -13.53
CA GLU A 54 2.73 -1.50 -14.83
C GLU A 54 3.53 -0.17 -14.77
N GLY A 55 4.45 -0.03 -13.81
CA GLY A 55 5.30 1.16 -13.66
C GLY A 55 4.68 2.30 -12.85
N TYR A 56 3.46 2.13 -12.36
CA TYR A 56 2.79 3.08 -11.48
C TYR A 56 2.60 2.50 -10.08
N GLN A 57 2.42 3.40 -9.11
CA GLN A 57 2.12 3.03 -7.73
C GLN A 57 0.63 3.27 -7.48
N TYR A 58 0.02 2.42 -6.67
CA TYR A 58 -1.42 2.44 -6.41
C TYR A 58 -1.72 2.48 -4.93
N LEU A 59 -2.55 3.45 -4.54
CA LEU A 59 -3.28 3.42 -3.27
C LEU A 59 -4.66 2.79 -3.50
N ARG A 60 -5.29 2.33 -2.43
CA ARG A 60 -6.63 1.74 -2.49
C ARG A 60 -7.53 2.39 -1.45
N VAL A 61 -8.65 2.96 -1.90
CA VAL A 61 -9.72 3.42 -1.02
C VAL A 61 -10.85 2.38 -0.99
N GLY A 62 -11.46 2.20 0.18
CA GLY A 62 -12.67 1.38 0.34
C GLY A 62 -13.87 2.01 -0.38
N THR A 63 -14.96 1.27 -0.49
CA THR A 63 -16.21 1.71 -1.14
C THR A 63 -16.81 2.96 -0.51
N ASP A 64 -16.66 3.09 0.81
CA ASP A 64 -17.29 4.16 1.59
C ASP A 64 -16.48 5.46 1.51
N GLY A 65 -15.45 5.50 0.66
CA GLY A 65 -14.50 6.58 0.59
C GLY A 65 -13.61 6.66 1.83
N SER A 66 -12.91 7.78 1.97
CA SER A 66 -12.13 8.09 3.18
C SER A 66 -11.79 9.58 3.19
N GLY A 67 -11.57 10.15 4.38
CA GLY A 67 -11.21 11.56 4.48
C GLY A 67 -9.91 11.91 3.74
N TRP A 68 -8.95 10.99 3.67
CA TRP A 68 -7.72 11.20 2.87
C TRP A 68 -8.01 11.21 1.38
N PHE A 69 -8.95 10.38 0.91
CA PHE A 69 -9.36 10.33 -0.48
C PHE A 69 -10.02 11.65 -0.90
N SER A 70 -10.94 12.18 -0.09
CA SER A 70 -11.55 13.49 -0.35
C SER A 70 -10.50 14.62 -0.39
N ARG A 71 -9.48 14.58 0.47
CA ARG A 71 -8.39 15.57 0.46
C ARG A 71 -7.55 15.49 -0.80
N ILE A 72 -7.22 14.30 -1.31
CA ILE A 72 -6.45 14.21 -2.56
C ILE A 72 -7.31 14.54 -3.79
N GLU A 73 -8.63 14.38 -3.75
CA GLU A 73 -9.51 14.83 -4.83
C GLU A 73 -9.66 16.36 -4.85
N ALA A 74 -9.60 17.00 -3.68
CA ALA A 74 -9.67 18.45 -3.55
C ALA A 74 -8.35 19.18 -3.87
N ASN A 75 -7.21 18.48 -3.86
CA ASN A 75 -5.89 19.05 -4.08
C ASN A 75 -5.25 18.50 -5.35
N GLU A 76 -4.72 19.35 -6.22
CA GLU A 76 -4.09 18.92 -7.50
C GLU A 76 -2.83 18.06 -7.28
N SER A 77 -2.16 18.23 -6.14
CA SER A 77 -0.96 17.47 -5.79
C SER A 77 -0.86 17.23 -4.30
N PHE A 78 -0.12 16.18 -3.93
CA PHE A 78 0.12 15.79 -2.55
C PHE A 78 1.49 15.11 -2.41
N GLN A 79 1.98 14.98 -1.18
CA GLN A 79 3.27 14.35 -0.92
C GLN A 79 3.10 12.93 -0.42
N ILE A 80 3.93 12.03 -0.93
CA ILE A 80 4.07 10.67 -0.40
C ILE A 80 5.51 10.45 0.03
N THR A 81 5.68 9.97 1.27
CA THR A 81 6.96 9.46 1.77
C THR A 81 6.94 7.94 1.73
N ARG A 82 7.87 7.36 0.97
CA ARG A 82 8.06 5.90 0.82
C ARG A 82 9.52 5.57 1.05
N ASN A 83 9.82 4.69 2.01
CA ASN A 83 11.19 4.30 2.37
C ASN A 83 12.11 5.51 2.65
N GLY A 84 11.59 6.53 3.33
CA GLY A 84 12.31 7.78 3.64
C GLY A 84 12.40 8.79 2.50
N ASN A 85 11.98 8.45 1.29
CA ASN A 85 11.99 9.35 0.13
C ASN A 85 10.63 10.03 -0.03
N THR A 86 10.62 11.35 -0.01
CA THR A 86 9.42 12.17 -0.24
C THR A 86 9.36 12.61 -1.69
N ALA A 87 8.22 12.42 -2.36
CA ALA A 87 7.96 12.96 -3.70
C ALA A 87 6.54 13.53 -3.82
N ILE A 88 6.35 14.41 -4.80
CA ILE A 88 5.07 15.03 -5.12
C ILE A 88 4.38 14.17 -6.17
N TYR A 89 3.10 13.88 -5.95
CA TYR A 89 2.27 13.09 -6.85
C TYR A 89 0.97 13.80 -7.17
N SER A 90 0.42 13.46 -8.34
CA SER A 90 -1.00 13.61 -8.64
C SER A 90 -1.68 12.24 -8.69
N ALA A 91 -3.01 12.23 -8.62
CA ALA A 91 -3.81 11.02 -8.55
C ALA A 91 -4.72 10.86 -9.77
N VAL A 92 -4.86 9.63 -10.26
CA VAL A 92 -5.88 9.26 -11.25
C VAL A 92 -6.64 8.02 -10.79
N ARG A 93 -7.97 8.09 -10.82
CA ARG A 93 -8.83 6.94 -10.48
C ARG A 93 -8.78 5.90 -11.59
N ARG A 94 -8.60 4.63 -11.20
CA ARG A 94 -8.54 3.47 -12.10
C ARG A 94 -9.50 2.37 -11.62
N PRO A 95 -10.83 2.61 -11.55
CA PRO A 95 -11.80 1.62 -11.09
C PRO A 95 -11.73 0.30 -11.87
N GLU A 96 -11.38 0.35 -13.15
CA GLU A 96 -11.17 -0.81 -14.01
C GLU A 96 -10.04 -1.73 -13.54
N LYS A 97 -9.06 -1.21 -12.77
CA LYS A 97 -7.96 -1.99 -12.20
C LYS A 97 -8.28 -2.60 -10.83
N SER A 98 -9.49 -2.42 -10.31
CA SER A 98 -9.86 -2.83 -8.94
C SER A 98 -9.52 -4.29 -8.63
N ALA A 99 -9.90 -5.22 -9.51
CA ALA A 99 -9.59 -6.65 -9.33
C ALA A 99 -8.08 -6.93 -9.25
N ARG A 100 -7.30 -6.33 -10.16
CA ARG A 100 -5.84 -6.51 -10.23
C ARG A 100 -5.15 -5.95 -8.98
N ILE A 101 -5.52 -4.74 -8.57
CA ILE A 101 -4.91 -4.09 -7.40
C ILE A 101 -5.31 -4.79 -6.11
N ASN A 102 -6.54 -5.30 -6.00
CA ASN A 102 -6.96 -6.14 -4.88
C ASN A 102 -6.12 -7.42 -4.78
N GLN A 103 -5.87 -8.09 -5.92
CA GLN A 103 -5.00 -9.25 -5.96
C GLN A 103 -3.58 -8.91 -5.49
N LEU A 104 -2.98 -7.83 -6.00
CA LEU A 104 -1.62 -7.42 -5.61
C LEU A 104 -1.53 -7.03 -4.12
N MET A 105 -2.56 -6.39 -3.58
CA MET A 105 -2.64 -6.07 -2.15
C MET A 105 -2.69 -7.36 -1.31
N GLN A 106 -3.51 -8.34 -1.73
CA GLN A 106 -3.59 -9.64 -1.06
C GLN A 106 -2.28 -10.43 -1.18
N GLU A 107 -1.59 -10.39 -2.32
CA GLU A 107 -0.29 -11.05 -2.51
C GLU A 107 0.78 -10.42 -1.62
N LYS A 108 0.79 -9.08 -1.52
CA LYS A 108 1.80 -8.33 -0.77
C LYS A 108 1.58 -8.36 0.74
N TYR A 109 0.33 -8.18 1.19
CA TYR A 109 -0.02 -8.03 2.61
C TYR A 109 -0.71 -9.26 3.20
N THR A 110 -1.02 -10.27 2.39
CA THR A 110 -1.51 -11.59 2.80
C THR A 110 -2.70 -11.52 3.77
N TRP A 111 -2.58 -12.13 4.96
CA TRP A 111 -3.62 -12.14 5.99
C TRP A 111 -3.91 -10.74 6.54
N GLY A 112 -2.93 -9.82 6.50
CA GLY A 112 -3.12 -8.44 6.95
C GLY A 112 -4.20 -7.75 6.12
N ASP A 113 -4.17 -7.98 4.80
CA ASP A 113 -5.22 -7.53 3.90
C ASP A 113 -6.56 -8.13 4.35
N THR A 114 -6.67 -9.45 4.49
CA THR A 114 -7.92 -10.08 4.94
C THR A 114 -8.48 -9.47 6.26
N LEU A 115 -7.61 -9.22 7.26
CA LEU A 115 -8.01 -8.59 8.53
C LEU A 115 -8.53 -7.16 8.36
N ILE A 116 -7.84 -6.32 7.58
CA ILE A 116 -8.28 -4.94 7.33
C ILE A 116 -9.61 -4.90 6.57
N GLY A 117 -9.85 -5.87 5.67
CA GLY A 117 -11.14 -5.99 4.98
C GLY A 117 -12.31 -6.26 5.93
N TYR A 118 -12.08 -6.92 7.06
CA TYR A 118 -13.11 -7.09 8.09
C TYR A 118 -13.32 -5.83 8.94
N LEU A 119 -12.28 -5.01 9.13
CA LEU A 119 -12.33 -3.83 10.00
C LEU A 119 -12.82 -2.57 9.31
N VAL A 120 -12.49 -2.39 8.02
CA VAL A 120 -12.69 -1.13 7.27
C VAL A 120 -13.73 -1.29 6.15
N GLY A 121 -14.36 -2.46 6.04
CA GLY A 121 -15.38 -2.74 5.03
C GLY A 121 -14.86 -3.53 3.83
N SER A 122 -15.81 -4.06 3.05
CA SER A 122 -15.54 -4.96 1.92
C SER A 122 -14.60 -4.32 0.89
N ARG A 123 -13.72 -5.13 0.31
CA ARG A 123 -12.85 -4.72 -0.82
C ARG A 123 -13.58 -4.67 -2.15
N GLU A 124 -14.75 -5.28 -2.20
CA GLU A 124 -15.61 -5.30 -3.38
C GLU A 124 -16.07 -3.87 -3.67
N GLY A 125 -15.70 -3.33 -4.84
CA GLY A 125 -15.96 -1.92 -5.18
C GLY A 125 -14.88 -0.92 -4.73
N SER A 126 -13.74 -1.39 -4.21
CA SER A 126 -12.61 -0.50 -3.90
C SER A 126 -12.12 0.24 -5.15
N ILE A 127 -11.68 1.49 -4.99
CA ILE A 127 -11.23 2.34 -6.09
C ILE A 127 -9.70 2.46 -6.01
N PRO A 128 -8.95 1.89 -6.98
CA PRO A 128 -7.52 2.13 -7.08
C PRO A 128 -7.21 3.56 -7.52
N ILE A 129 -6.21 4.13 -6.88
CA ILE A 129 -5.70 5.48 -7.16
C ILE A 129 -4.27 5.35 -7.68
N GLU A 130 -4.11 5.57 -8.97
CA GLU A 130 -2.82 5.59 -9.65
C GLU A 130 -2.06 6.87 -9.34
N LEU A 131 -0.80 6.73 -8.94
CA LEU A 131 0.06 7.83 -8.51
C LEU A 131 1.02 8.23 -9.62
N HIS A 132 0.97 9.51 -10.00
CA HIS A 132 1.79 10.09 -11.06
C HIS A 132 2.85 10.99 -10.45
N ASN A 133 4.12 10.60 -10.55
CA ASN A 133 5.21 11.34 -9.92
C ASN A 133 5.46 12.66 -10.67
N MET A 134 5.16 13.78 -10.02
CA MET A 134 5.31 15.12 -10.61
C MET A 134 6.76 15.60 -10.59
N ASN A 135 7.60 15.07 -9.71
CA ASN A 135 9.03 15.40 -9.68
C ASN A 135 9.77 14.85 -10.90
N GLN A 136 9.31 13.71 -11.47
CA GLN A 136 9.87 13.16 -12.72
C GLN A 136 9.43 13.97 -13.96
N ALA A 137 8.27 14.63 -13.93
CA ALA A 137 7.81 15.47 -15.04
C ALA A 137 8.66 16.73 -15.24
N LEU A 138 9.39 17.17 -14.21
CA LEU A 138 10.26 18.35 -14.24
C LEU A 138 11.70 18.04 -14.70
N ASP A 139 12.05 16.77 -14.94
CA ASP A 139 13.41 16.35 -15.30
C ASP A 139 13.46 15.57 -16.65
N PRO A 140 12.99 16.17 -17.78
CA PRO A 140 12.93 15.50 -19.08
C PRO A 140 14.30 15.12 -19.66
N LEU A 141 15.39 15.62 -19.06
CA LEU A 141 16.76 15.36 -19.52
C LEU A 141 17.30 13.99 -19.06
N LYS A 142 16.73 13.38 -18.01
CA LYS A 142 17.19 12.07 -17.53
C LYS A 142 16.72 10.92 -18.42
N ALA A 143 15.49 11.01 -18.95
CA ALA A 143 14.93 10.02 -19.87
C ALA A 143 15.70 9.95 -21.21
N ARG A 144 16.22 11.08 -21.70
CA ARG A 144 16.96 11.15 -22.97
C ARG A 144 18.39 10.61 -22.90
N SER A 145 18.98 10.56 -21.70
CA SER A 145 20.36 10.08 -21.48
C SER A 145 20.50 8.55 -21.50
N ALA A 146 19.39 7.81 -21.32
CA ALA A 146 19.36 6.35 -21.39
C ALA A 146 19.30 5.84 -22.85
N ASP A 147 18.72 6.63 -23.76
CA ASP A 147 18.54 6.26 -25.16
C ASP A 147 19.78 6.59 -26.03
N PHE A 148 20.59 7.57 -25.60
CA PHE A 148 21.82 7.94 -26.31
C PHE A 148 23.03 6.99 -26.07
N ARG A 149 22.84 5.93 -25.27
CA ARG A 149 23.87 4.92 -24.95
C ARG A 149 23.62 3.55 -25.61
N ARG A 150 22.95 3.52 -26.75
CA ARG A 150 22.90 2.37 -27.66
C ARG A 150 23.40 2.73 -29.05
#